data_AF-A0A830E7B7-F1
#
_entry.id   AF-A0A830E7B7-F1
#
_cell.length_a   1.000
_cell.length_b   1.000
_cell.length_c   1.000
_cell.angle_alpha   90.00
_cell.angle_beta   90.00
_cell.angle_gamma   90.00
#
_symmetry.space_group_name_H-M   'P 1'
#
loop_
_entity.id
_entity.type
_entity.pdbx_description
1 polymer ?
#
loop_
_entity_poly.entity_id
_entity_poly.type
_entity_poly.pdbx_seq_one_letter_code
_entity_poly.pdbx_strand_id
1 'polypeptide(L)'
;MGLQEISEKYRRYSNDLMNILRLRTKPIGVALIDKDPSELGINALRPVKHLRRKLTFCQMTAAARYYGMGMVATLEDMACPGEIIIFGFAEPPEYFLDGSLSYGLYTKTKETGRALDSSLPRLPAGKYRALLTMPLDNVAYEPQVVMVYGTPGQMVKLVTAYVYTSGEKVTLSASGKAGSDTAVADVLLTNKPRLALPGYGDRIVGHVEDYEMLFVTPATMLGDIIDALKEQNKTNFIVYPPMPSVFYRVDFGSIPVIGSFYAEFLREVDEKVKKERGGANGE
;
A
#
# COMPACT_ATOMS: atom_id res chain seq x y z
N MET A 1 -19.13 9.77 16.39
CA MET A 1 -17.82 9.78 17.05
C MET A 1 -17.28 11.20 17.01
N GLY A 2 -16.72 11.72 18.11
CA GLY A 2 -16.13 13.06 18.10
C GLY A 2 -14.80 13.10 17.32
N LEU A 3 -14.37 14.26 16.82
CA LEU A 3 -13.10 14.39 16.09
C LEU A 3 -11.89 13.94 16.92
N GLN A 4 -11.91 14.20 18.23
CA GLN A 4 -10.85 13.75 19.14
C GLN A 4 -10.76 12.22 19.21
N GLU A 5 -11.90 11.54 19.34
CA GLU A 5 -11.98 10.08 19.38
C GLU A 5 -11.57 9.45 18.04
N ILE A 6 -11.95 10.07 16.91
CA ILE A 6 -11.45 9.72 15.57
C ILE A 6 -9.93 9.84 15.52
N SER A 7 -9.37 10.97 15.96
CA SER A 7 -7.92 11.20 15.94
C SER A 7 -7.16 10.18 16.80
N GLU A 8 -7.65 9.88 18.00
CA GLU A 8 -7.03 8.90 18.91
C GLU A 8 -7.09 7.48 18.32
N LYS A 9 -8.24 7.08 17.75
CA LYS A 9 -8.41 5.79 17.07
C LYS A 9 -7.39 5.59 15.95
N TYR A 10 -7.30 6.54 15.02
CA TYR A 10 -6.41 6.41 13.86
C TYR A 10 -4.93 6.61 14.22
N ARG A 11 -4.63 7.39 15.27
CA ARG A 11 -3.28 7.46 15.85
C ARG A 11 -2.81 6.12 16.38
N ARG A 12 -3.66 5.41 17.13
CA ARG A 12 -3.36 4.05 17.58
C ARG A 12 -3.12 3.12 16.39
N TYR A 13 -4.00 3.16 15.39
CA TYR A 13 -3.85 2.32 14.19
C TYR A 13 -2.57 2.60 13.41
N SER A 14 -2.21 3.88 13.25
CA SER A 14 -0.95 4.28 12.62
C SER A 14 0.25 3.72 13.40
N ASN A 15 0.26 3.85 14.73
CA ASN A 15 1.34 3.33 15.57
C ASN A 15 1.45 1.79 15.47
N ASP A 16 0.33 1.08 15.49
CA ASP A 16 0.30 -0.38 15.33
C ASP A 16 0.90 -0.81 13.97
N LEU A 17 0.48 -0.17 12.88
CA LEU A 17 1.03 -0.43 11.54
C LEU A 17 2.53 -0.14 11.45
N MET A 18 2.95 1.03 11.94
CA MET A 18 4.36 1.44 11.94
C MET A 18 5.23 0.43 12.71
N ASN A 19 4.76 -0.04 13.86
CA ASN A 19 5.50 -0.98 14.72
C ASN A 19 5.53 -2.40 14.14
N ILE A 20 4.37 -2.94 13.75
CA ILE A 20 4.25 -4.33 13.26
C ILE A 20 4.98 -4.50 11.93
N LEU A 21 4.81 -3.55 11.01
CA LEU A 21 5.36 -3.65 9.66
C LEU A 21 6.72 -2.97 9.53
N ARG A 22 7.18 -2.21 10.54
CA ARG A 22 8.43 -1.44 10.49
C ARG A 22 8.48 -0.51 9.26
N LEU A 23 7.40 0.23 9.04
CA LEU A 23 7.24 1.09 7.86
C LEU A 23 8.25 2.25 7.88
N ARG A 24 8.74 2.63 6.70
CA ARG A 24 9.65 3.77 6.53
C ARG A 24 8.92 5.12 6.63
N THR A 25 7.66 5.17 6.23
CA THR A 25 6.85 6.40 6.18
C THR A 25 5.48 6.17 6.78
N LYS A 26 4.79 7.24 7.17
CA LYS A 26 3.47 7.17 7.79
C LYS A 26 2.41 6.59 6.82
N PRO A 27 1.48 5.75 7.31
CA PRO A 27 0.22 5.48 6.62
C PRO A 27 -0.55 6.79 6.37
N ILE A 28 -1.35 6.81 5.31
CA ILE A 28 -2.10 8.00 4.89
C ILE A 28 -3.60 7.70 4.95
N GLY A 29 -4.37 8.60 5.55
CA GLY A 29 -5.83 8.64 5.43
C GLY A 29 -6.25 9.52 4.25
N VAL A 30 -7.26 9.07 3.51
CA VAL A 30 -7.84 9.79 2.37
C VAL A 30 -9.35 9.89 2.55
N ALA A 31 -9.91 11.06 2.24
CA ALA A 31 -11.34 11.30 2.23
C ALA A 31 -11.75 12.16 1.03
N LEU A 32 -12.83 11.76 0.36
CA LEU A 32 -13.52 12.53 -0.66
C LEU A 32 -14.85 13.03 -0.08
N ILE A 33 -15.04 14.35 -0.10
CA ILE A 33 -16.09 15.04 0.63
C ILE A 33 -17.00 15.76 -0.36
N ASP A 34 -18.30 15.68 -0.14
CA ASP A 34 -19.36 16.28 -0.97
C ASP A 34 -19.65 17.76 -0.63
N LYS A 35 -18.91 18.33 0.32
CA LYS A 35 -19.04 19.71 0.82
C LYS A 35 -17.81 20.56 0.52
N ASP A 36 -17.97 21.87 0.51
CA ASP A 36 -16.84 22.78 0.36
C ASP A 36 -15.91 22.71 1.59
N PRO A 37 -14.57 22.77 1.41
CA PRO A 37 -13.64 22.76 2.53
C PRO A 37 -13.88 23.83 3.60
N SER A 38 -14.39 25.01 3.20
CA SER A 38 -14.69 26.10 4.13
C SER A 38 -15.79 25.74 5.13
N GLU A 39 -16.68 24.82 4.77
CA GLU A 39 -17.77 24.33 5.64
C GLU A 39 -17.28 23.33 6.70
N LEU A 40 -16.07 22.78 6.53
CA LEU A 40 -15.62 21.66 7.34
C LEU A 40 -14.91 22.10 8.63
N GLY A 41 -14.49 23.37 8.73
CA GLY A 41 -13.74 23.87 9.88
C GLY A 41 -12.42 23.11 10.13
N ILE A 42 -11.91 22.41 9.10
CA ILE A 42 -10.73 21.56 9.20
C ILE A 42 -9.47 22.42 9.10
N ASN A 43 -8.56 22.25 10.06
CA ASN A 43 -7.23 22.84 9.99
C ASN A 43 -6.31 22.00 9.08
N ALA A 44 -6.49 22.13 7.77
CA ALA A 44 -5.66 21.48 6.75
C ALA A 44 -5.15 22.48 5.71
N LEU A 45 -3.99 22.19 5.12
CA LEU A 45 -3.38 23.06 4.12
C LEU A 45 -4.11 22.96 2.78
N ARG A 46 -4.54 24.10 2.25
CA ARG A 46 -4.97 24.28 0.84
C ARG A 46 -3.75 24.55 -0.05
N PRO A 47 -3.47 23.75 -1.10
CA PRO A 47 -2.31 23.93 -1.97
C PRO A 47 -2.15 25.33 -2.58
N VAL A 48 -3.15 25.86 -3.29
CA VAL A 48 -3.03 27.18 -3.94
C VAL A 48 -2.93 28.29 -2.90
N LYS A 49 -3.80 28.25 -1.89
CA LYS A 49 -3.85 29.29 -0.83
C LYS A 49 -2.54 29.39 -0.04
N HIS A 50 -1.94 28.27 0.35
CA HIS A 50 -0.80 28.27 1.27
C HIS A 50 0.55 28.06 0.58
N LEU A 51 0.59 27.36 -0.56
CA LEU A 51 1.83 27.02 -1.28
C LEU A 51 1.97 27.73 -2.63
N ARG A 52 0.94 28.52 -3.02
CA ARG A 52 0.88 29.32 -4.25
C ARG A 52 1.09 28.49 -5.52
N ARG A 53 0.69 27.21 -5.48
CA ARG A 53 0.77 26.27 -6.59
C ARG A 53 -0.27 25.18 -6.46
N LYS A 54 -0.69 24.62 -7.59
CA LYS A 54 -1.46 23.39 -7.64
C LYS A 54 -0.56 22.20 -7.32
N LEU A 55 -1.13 21.15 -6.74
CA LEU A 55 -0.42 19.90 -6.46
C LEU A 55 -1.19 18.71 -7.02
N THR A 56 -0.46 17.64 -7.35
CA THR A 56 -1.05 16.34 -7.69
C THR A 56 -1.34 15.52 -6.43
N PHE A 57 -2.19 14.51 -6.55
CA PHE A 57 -2.50 13.56 -5.51
C PHE A 57 -1.25 12.81 -5.02
N CYS A 58 -0.37 12.44 -5.94
CA CYS A 58 0.94 11.88 -5.61
C CYS A 58 1.77 12.83 -4.71
N GLN A 59 1.80 14.13 -5.00
CA GLN A 59 2.52 15.11 -4.17
C GLN A 59 1.87 15.30 -2.81
N MET A 60 0.53 15.34 -2.75
CA MET A 60 -0.21 15.49 -1.49
C MET A 60 -0.05 14.26 -0.59
N THR A 61 -0.09 13.06 -1.17
CA THR A 61 0.20 11.80 -0.45
C THR A 61 1.66 11.73 0.02
N ALA A 62 2.61 12.18 -0.80
CA ALA A 62 4.01 12.34 -0.39
C ALA A 62 4.16 13.29 0.80
N ALA A 63 3.49 14.44 0.75
CA ALA A 63 3.52 15.42 1.84
C ALA A 63 2.95 14.84 3.15
N ALA A 64 1.88 14.05 3.06
CA ALA A 64 1.32 13.35 4.22
C ALA A 64 2.30 12.31 4.80
N ARG A 65 2.86 11.41 3.97
CA ARG A 65 3.68 10.28 4.47
C ARG A 65 5.08 10.67 4.93
N TYR A 66 5.70 11.68 4.29
CA TYR A 66 7.07 12.10 4.60
C TYR A 66 7.11 13.25 5.61
N TYR A 67 6.23 14.24 5.48
CA TYR A 67 6.28 15.46 6.29
C TYR A 67 5.15 15.55 7.33
N GLY A 68 4.20 14.61 7.32
CA GLY A 68 3.04 14.68 8.21
C GLY A 68 2.10 15.85 7.88
N MET A 69 2.13 16.35 6.64
CA MET A 69 1.32 17.49 6.22
C MET A 69 -0.04 17.02 5.70
N GLY A 70 -1.12 17.37 6.42
CA GLY A 70 -2.49 17.19 5.94
C GLY A 70 -2.89 18.29 4.96
N MET A 71 -3.49 17.91 3.83
CA MET A 71 -3.93 18.83 2.78
C MET A 71 -5.39 18.60 2.40
N VAL A 72 -6.06 19.68 2.04
CA VAL A 72 -7.38 19.69 1.42
C VAL A 72 -7.30 20.38 0.06
N ALA A 73 -7.70 19.68 -0.99
CA ALA A 73 -7.71 20.19 -2.36
C ALA A 73 -9.13 20.25 -2.90
N THR A 74 -9.45 21.38 -3.52
CA THR A 74 -10.58 21.53 -4.43
C THR A 74 -10.09 21.43 -5.88
N LEU A 75 -10.98 21.53 -6.86
CA LEU A 75 -10.62 21.56 -8.28
C LEU A 75 -9.61 22.69 -8.61
N GLU A 76 -9.64 23.80 -7.89
CA GLU A 76 -8.67 24.89 -8.03
C GLU A 76 -7.24 24.44 -7.70
N ASP A 77 -7.11 23.52 -6.75
CA ASP A 77 -5.83 23.07 -6.18
C ASP A 77 -5.18 21.90 -6.95
N MET A 78 -5.95 21.22 -7.81
CA MET A 78 -5.55 19.98 -8.49
C MET A 78 -4.73 20.23 -9.75
N ALA A 79 -3.59 19.57 -9.87
CA ALA A 79 -2.66 19.72 -10.98
C ALA A 79 -2.71 18.58 -12.01
N CYS A 80 -3.27 17.41 -11.66
CA CYS A 80 -3.28 16.23 -12.51
C CYS A 80 -4.66 16.02 -13.16
N PRO A 81 -4.79 16.08 -14.49
CA PRO A 81 -6.07 15.74 -15.14
C PRO A 81 -6.57 14.33 -14.80
N GLY A 82 -5.66 13.36 -14.59
CA GLY A 82 -6.01 12.01 -14.16
C GLY A 82 -6.74 12.00 -12.82
N GLU A 83 -6.23 12.73 -11.81
CA GLU A 83 -6.85 12.78 -10.47
C GLU A 83 -8.25 13.40 -10.54
N ILE A 84 -8.42 14.45 -11.35
CA ILE A 84 -9.67 15.18 -11.51
C ILE A 84 -10.75 14.24 -12.07
N ILE A 85 -10.40 13.44 -13.09
CA ILE A 85 -11.34 12.52 -13.74
C ILE A 85 -11.56 11.26 -12.91
N ILE A 86 -10.51 10.64 -12.37
CA ILE A 86 -10.60 9.40 -11.58
C ILE A 86 -11.44 9.62 -10.31
N PHE A 87 -11.25 10.75 -9.62
CA PHE A 87 -12.03 11.07 -8.44
C PHE A 87 -13.37 11.77 -8.72
N GLY A 88 -13.71 12.03 -9.99
CA GLY A 88 -15.01 12.56 -10.38
C GLY A 88 -15.21 14.04 -10.07
N PHE A 89 -14.16 14.86 -10.06
CA PHE A 89 -14.27 16.32 -9.93
C PHE A 89 -14.71 17.01 -11.22
N ALA A 90 -14.56 16.35 -12.37
CA ALA A 90 -15.08 16.81 -13.65
C ALA A 90 -15.45 15.63 -14.56
N GLU A 91 -16.29 15.90 -15.56
CA GLU A 91 -16.55 14.94 -16.64
C GLU A 91 -15.29 14.68 -17.47
N PRO A 92 -15.06 13.44 -17.94
CA PRO A 92 -13.93 13.12 -18.79
C PRO A 92 -14.06 13.89 -20.12
N PRO A 93 -13.05 14.69 -20.51
CA PRO A 93 -13.04 15.33 -21.82
C PRO A 93 -12.88 14.28 -22.93
N GLU A 94 -13.22 14.64 -24.17
CA GLU A 94 -13.23 13.72 -25.32
C GLU A 94 -11.90 12.98 -25.52
N TYR A 95 -10.76 13.67 -25.33
CA TYR A 95 -9.43 13.08 -25.47
C TYR A 95 -9.12 11.97 -24.44
N PHE A 96 -9.84 11.95 -23.31
CA PHE A 96 -9.74 10.89 -22.31
C PHE A 96 -10.50 9.64 -22.77
N LEU A 97 -11.55 9.81 -23.59
CA LEU A 97 -12.44 8.75 -24.05
C LEU A 97 -12.00 8.15 -25.39
N ASP A 98 -11.28 8.89 -26.22
CA ASP A 98 -10.81 8.44 -27.54
C ASP A 98 -9.43 7.75 -27.52
N GLY A 99 -8.79 7.68 -26.36
CA GLY A 99 -7.47 7.05 -26.16
C GLY A 99 -6.27 7.97 -26.38
N SER A 100 -6.49 9.26 -26.68
CA SER A 100 -5.41 10.23 -26.91
C SER A 100 -4.53 10.44 -25.68
N LEU A 101 -5.06 10.26 -24.47
CA LEU A 101 -4.26 10.39 -23.24
C LEU A 101 -3.14 9.34 -23.15
N SER A 102 -3.35 8.14 -23.70
CA SER A 102 -2.37 7.05 -23.67
C SER A 102 -1.57 6.87 -24.96
N TYR A 103 -2.05 7.41 -26.08
CA TYR A 103 -1.42 7.25 -27.38
C TYR A 103 -0.02 7.90 -27.42
N GLY A 104 0.97 7.14 -27.88
CA GLY A 104 2.37 7.59 -27.99
C GLY A 104 3.16 7.61 -26.66
N LEU A 105 2.49 7.42 -25.52
CA LEU A 105 3.12 7.39 -24.20
C LEU A 105 3.07 6.00 -23.56
N TYR A 106 1.87 5.44 -23.45
CA TYR A 106 1.64 4.12 -22.84
C TYR A 106 1.21 3.07 -23.87
N THR A 107 0.71 3.53 -25.02
CA THR A 107 0.12 2.66 -26.04
C THR A 107 0.50 3.12 -27.44
N LYS A 108 0.67 2.17 -28.37
CA LYS A 108 1.09 2.46 -29.74
C LYS A 108 -0.02 3.03 -30.62
N THR A 109 -1.29 2.75 -30.30
CA THR A 109 -2.46 3.14 -31.12
C THR A 109 -3.54 3.77 -30.24
N LYS A 110 -4.38 4.64 -30.81
CA LYS A 110 -5.51 5.24 -30.08
C LYS A 110 -6.51 4.18 -29.62
N GLU A 111 -6.69 3.11 -30.38
CA GLU A 111 -7.57 1.99 -30.03
C GLU A 111 -7.10 1.30 -28.75
N THR A 112 -5.79 0.96 -28.68
CA THR A 112 -5.20 0.42 -27.46
C THR A 112 -5.20 1.43 -26.30
N GLY A 113 -5.02 2.72 -26.62
CA GLY A 113 -5.11 3.80 -25.64
C GLY A 113 -6.51 3.91 -25.04
N ARG A 114 -7.55 3.83 -25.86
CA ARG A 114 -8.95 3.85 -25.44
C ARG A 114 -9.29 2.66 -24.55
N ALA A 115 -8.81 1.47 -24.89
CA ALA A 115 -8.98 0.29 -24.05
C ALA A 115 -8.33 0.48 -22.67
N LEU A 116 -7.10 0.98 -22.62
CA LEU A 116 -6.41 1.29 -21.36
C LEU A 116 -7.14 2.37 -20.56
N ASP A 117 -7.46 3.50 -21.18
CA ASP A 117 -8.08 4.66 -20.51
C ASP A 117 -9.48 4.33 -19.98
N SER A 118 -10.24 3.54 -20.73
CA SER A 118 -11.57 3.07 -20.32
C SER A 118 -11.52 2.03 -19.20
N SER A 119 -10.38 1.35 -19.00
CA SER A 119 -10.19 0.36 -17.93
C SER A 119 -9.91 1.00 -16.56
N LEU A 120 -9.55 2.29 -16.53
CA LEU A 120 -9.27 2.99 -15.28
C LEU A 120 -10.58 3.24 -14.51
N PRO A 121 -10.58 3.05 -13.17
CA PRO A 121 -11.75 3.34 -12.36
C PRO A 121 -12.07 4.83 -12.39
N ARG A 122 -13.36 5.15 -12.35
CA ARG A 122 -13.86 6.53 -12.29
C ARG A 122 -14.99 6.60 -11.28
N LEU A 123 -14.86 7.50 -10.32
CA LEU A 123 -15.95 7.84 -9.41
C LEU A 123 -17.00 8.69 -10.16
N PRO A 124 -18.28 8.67 -9.71
CA PRO A 124 -19.31 9.49 -10.31
C PRO A 124 -18.93 10.97 -10.31
N ALA A 125 -19.00 11.59 -11.49
CA ALA A 125 -18.67 13.00 -11.66
C ALA A 125 -19.61 13.91 -10.87
N GLY A 126 -19.07 15.01 -10.33
CA GLY A 126 -19.82 16.03 -9.60
C GLY A 126 -20.24 15.63 -8.18
N LYS A 127 -19.92 14.41 -7.72
CA LYS A 127 -20.27 13.94 -6.38
C LYS A 127 -19.45 14.61 -5.27
N TYR A 128 -18.17 14.88 -5.52
CA TYR A 128 -17.22 15.36 -4.52
C TYR A 128 -16.75 16.78 -4.84
N ARG A 129 -16.55 17.58 -3.79
CA ARG A 129 -16.08 18.98 -3.83
C ARG A 129 -14.71 19.16 -3.20
N ALA A 130 -14.26 18.22 -2.38
CA ALA A 130 -12.95 18.27 -1.75
C ALA A 130 -12.31 16.88 -1.65
N LEU A 131 -10.98 16.86 -1.78
CA LEU A 131 -10.11 15.72 -1.54
C LEU A 131 -9.20 16.04 -0.36
N LEU A 132 -9.17 15.19 0.65
CA LEU A 132 -8.25 15.28 1.77
C LEU A 132 -7.24 14.14 1.73
N THR A 133 -5.98 14.49 1.99
CA THR A 133 -4.89 13.55 2.29
C THR A 133 -4.26 13.95 3.62
N MET A 134 -4.14 13.02 4.56
CA MET A 134 -3.63 13.31 5.89
C MET A 134 -2.77 12.15 6.40
N PRO A 135 -1.72 12.41 7.18
CA PRO A 135 -1.06 11.32 7.88
C PRO A 135 -2.04 10.66 8.86
N LEU A 136 -2.05 9.34 8.91
CA LEU A 136 -3.05 8.60 9.68
C LEU A 136 -2.95 8.84 11.19
N ASP A 137 -1.79 9.27 11.69
CA ASP A 137 -1.56 9.62 13.09
C ASP A 137 -2.05 11.01 13.51
N ASN A 138 -2.43 11.84 12.54
CA ASN A 138 -2.95 13.19 12.74
C ASN A 138 -4.08 13.49 11.75
N VAL A 139 -5.14 12.69 11.82
CA VAL A 139 -6.33 12.89 11.01
C VAL A 139 -7.13 14.11 11.49
N ALA A 140 -7.52 14.96 10.54
CA ALA A 140 -8.37 16.13 10.80
C ALA A 140 -9.82 15.91 10.34
N TYR A 141 -10.09 14.76 9.73
CA TYR A 141 -11.40 14.28 9.29
C TYR A 141 -11.36 12.74 9.26
N GLU A 142 -12.51 12.07 9.37
CA GLU A 142 -12.55 10.61 9.30
C GLU A 142 -12.17 10.13 7.88
N PRO A 143 -11.08 9.35 7.71
CA PRO A 143 -10.73 8.83 6.40
C PRO A 143 -11.76 7.81 5.93
N GLN A 144 -12.02 7.80 4.62
CA GLN A 144 -12.79 6.73 3.96
C GLN A 144 -11.87 5.59 3.52
N VAL A 145 -10.63 5.93 3.18
CA VAL A 145 -9.62 5.02 2.66
C VAL A 145 -8.30 5.23 3.40
N VAL A 146 -7.57 4.14 3.61
CA VAL A 146 -6.21 4.17 4.16
C VAL A 146 -5.24 3.59 3.14
N MET A 147 -4.13 4.28 2.95
CA MET A 147 -3.03 3.90 2.08
C MET A 147 -1.78 3.57 2.90
N VAL A 148 -1.12 2.47 2.57
CA VAL A 148 0.15 2.07 3.16
C VAL A 148 1.14 1.78 2.04
N TYR A 149 2.22 2.56 2.00
CA TYR A 149 3.37 2.29 1.15
C TYR A 149 4.40 1.46 1.91
N GLY A 150 4.98 0.46 1.26
CA GLY A 150 6.00 -0.40 1.85
C GLY A 150 6.55 -1.44 0.88
N THR A 151 7.46 -2.30 1.34
CA THR A 151 8.07 -3.34 0.51
C THR A 151 7.08 -4.44 0.13
N PRO A 152 7.34 -5.21 -0.94
CA PRO A 152 6.54 -6.40 -1.25
C PRO A 152 6.38 -7.36 -0.04
N GLY A 153 7.42 -7.51 0.79
CA GLY A 153 7.33 -8.30 2.03
C GLY A 153 6.35 -7.72 3.06
N GLN A 154 6.30 -6.40 3.20
CA GLN A 154 5.29 -5.72 4.05
C GLN A 154 3.88 -5.88 3.48
N MET A 155 3.74 -5.83 2.15
CA MET A 155 2.45 -6.03 1.49
C MET A 155 1.91 -7.45 1.71
N VAL A 156 2.77 -8.47 1.66
CA VAL A 156 2.36 -9.86 1.99
C VAL A 156 1.72 -9.91 3.37
N LYS A 157 2.31 -9.23 4.36
CA LYS A 157 1.80 -9.23 5.72
C LYS A 157 0.42 -8.53 5.85
N LEU A 158 0.19 -7.45 5.11
CA LEU A 158 -1.13 -6.80 5.03
C LEU A 158 -2.16 -7.68 4.31
N VAL A 159 -1.77 -8.33 3.21
CA VAL A 159 -2.63 -9.27 2.48
C VAL A 159 -3.01 -10.46 3.36
N THR A 160 -2.05 -11.09 4.06
CA THR A 160 -2.34 -12.22 4.93
C THR A 160 -3.27 -11.83 6.07
N ALA A 161 -3.18 -10.61 6.59
CA ALA A 161 -4.10 -10.13 7.61
C ALA A 161 -5.53 -9.98 7.08
N TYR A 162 -5.71 -9.37 5.90
CA TYR A 162 -7.03 -9.30 5.28
C TYR A 162 -7.61 -10.68 4.95
N VAL A 163 -6.79 -11.59 4.40
CA VAL A 163 -7.19 -12.98 4.10
C VAL A 163 -7.56 -13.72 5.39
N TYR A 164 -6.87 -13.47 6.50
CA TYR A 164 -7.19 -14.09 7.78
C TYR A 164 -8.57 -13.67 8.30
N THR A 165 -8.91 -12.39 8.15
CA THR A 165 -10.23 -11.86 8.56
C THR A 165 -11.36 -12.30 7.63
N SER A 166 -11.14 -12.28 6.31
CA SER A 166 -12.22 -12.40 5.32
C SER A 166 -12.25 -13.72 4.55
N GLY A 167 -11.13 -14.44 4.49
CA GLY A 167 -10.93 -15.56 3.55
C GLY A 167 -10.79 -15.15 2.08
N GLU A 168 -10.92 -13.85 1.76
CA GLU A 168 -10.87 -13.35 0.38
C GLU A 168 -9.46 -12.96 -0.05
N LYS A 169 -9.14 -13.22 -1.32
CA LYS A 169 -7.88 -12.76 -1.92
C LYS A 169 -7.90 -11.24 -2.19
N VAL A 170 -6.76 -10.59 -2.00
CA VAL A 170 -6.54 -9.21 -2.45
C VAL A 170 -6.15 -9.21 -3.93
N THR A 171 -6.67 -8.26 -4.70
CA THR A 171 -6.34 -8.12 -6.12
C THR A 171 -5.16 -7.17 -6.34
N LEU A 172 -4.28 -7.52 -7.28
CA LEU A 172 -3.24 -6.65 -7.84
C LEU A 172 -3.53 -6.54 -9.34
N SER A 173 -3.67 -5.32 -9.83
CA SER A 173 -3.73 -5.02 -11.27
C SER A 173 -2.84 -3.81 -11.53
N ALA A 174 -2.08 -3.86 -12.62
CA ALA A 174 -1.09 -2.86 -12.96
C ALA A 174 -1.08 -2.62 -14.47
N SER A 175 -1.05 -1.34 -14.85
CA SER A 175 -0.92 -0.90 -16.24
C SER A 175 0.33 -0.03 -16.47
N GLY A 176 1.12 0.25 -15.42
CA GLY A 176 2.23 1.20 -15.45
C GLY A 176 1.81 2.67 -15.55
N LYS A 177 0.50 2.93 -15.74
CA LYS A 177 -0.16 4.22 -15.77
C LYS A 177 -1.15 4.32 -14.61
N ALA A 178 -1.30 5.50 -14.01
CA ALA A 178 -2.32 5.80 -13.00
C ALA A 178 -2.33 4.81 -11.81
N GLY A 179 -1.63 5.16 -10.72
CA GLY A 179 -1.34 4.22 -9.61
C GLY A 179 -2.15 4.50 -8.36
N SER A 180 -1.74 5.48 -7.55
CA SER A 180 -2.35 5.71 -6.24
C SER A 180 -3.79 6.22 -6.28
N ASP A 181 -4.13 7.07 -7.24
CA ASP A 181 -5.47 7.60 -7.47
C ASP A 181 -6.47 6.51 -7.89
N THR A 182 -6.08 5.66 -8.85
CA THR A 182 -6.90 4.52 -9.28
C THR A 182 -7.12 3.53 -8.15
N ALA A 183 -6.08 3.22 -7.38
CA ALA A 183 -6.20 2.32 -6.24
C ALA A 183 -7.21 2.84 -5.20
N VAL A 184 -7.21 4.14 -4.90
CA VAL A 184 -8.19 4.75 -4.00
C VAL A 184 -9.60 4.71 -4.60
N ALA A 185 -9.76 5.08 -5.87
CA ALA A 185 -11.06 5.06 -6.55
C ALA A 185 -11.65 3.64 -6.61
N ASP A 186 -10.84 2.63 -6.93
CA ASP A 186 -11.24 1.23 -6.93
C ASP A 186 -11.74 0.78 -5.55
N VAL A 187 -10.99 1.10 -4.48
CA VAL A 187 -11.40 0.76 -3.11
C VAL A 187 -12.74 1.42 -2.75
N LEU A 188 -12.98 2.66 -3.17
CA LEU A 188 -14.26 3.34 -2.93
C LEU A 188 -15.41 2.76 -3.73
N LEU A 189 -15.16 2.24 -4.94
CA LEU A 189 -16.17 1.61 -5.78
C LEU A 189 -16.52 0.20 -5.32
N THR A 190 -15.51 -0.59 -4.92
CA THR A 190 -15.70 -2.01 -4.60
C THR A 190 -15.86 -2.27 -3.11
N ASN A 191 -15.47 -1.32 -2.25
CA ASN A 191 -15.36 -1.49 -0.81
C ASN A 191 -14.52 -2.74 -0.43
N LYS A 192 -13.43 -2.98 -1.16
CA LYS A 192 -12.50 -4.10 -0.92
C LYS A 192 -11.05 -3.60 -0.98
N PRO A 193 -10.11 -4.16 -0.21
CA PRO A 193 -8.71 -3.78 -0.30
C PRO A 193 -8.09 -4.14 -1.65
N ARG A 194 -7.03 -3.41 -2.00
CA ARG A 194 -6.30 -3.57 -3.26
C ARG A 194 -4.80 -3.38 -3.05
N LEU A 195 -4.03 -4.16 -3.79
CA LEU A 195 -2.63 -3.86 -4.05
C LEU A 195 -2.50 -3.09 -5.36
N ALA A 196 -1.56 -2.15 -5.38
CA ALA A 196 -1.18 -1.42 -6.58
C ALA A 196 0.35 -1.42 -6.73
N LEU A 197 0.79 -1.50 -7.98
CA LEU A 197 2.15 -1.17 -8.36
C LEU A 197 2.18 0.32 -8.70
N PRO A 198 2.86 1.18 -7.91
CA PRO A 198 2.86 2.61 -8.14
C PRO A 198 3.45 2.98 -9.51
N GLY A 199 2.76 3.87 -10.22
CA GLY A 199 3.09 4.24 -11.59
C GLY A 199 4.17 5.32 -11.67
N TYR A 200 4.46 5.79 -12.89
CA TYR A 200 5.47 6.85 -13.10
C TYR A 200 5.17 8.15 -12.34
N GLY A 201 3.89 8.56 -12.24
CA GLY A 201 3.52 9.76 -11.49
C GLY A 201 3.84 9.63 -9.99
N ASP A 202 3.52 8.48 -9.41
CA ASP A 202 3.84 8.19 -8.01
C ASP A 202 5.35 8.24 -7.75
N ARG A 203 6.18 7.84 -8.71
CA ARG A 203 7.64 7.88 -8.58
C ARG A 203 8.20 9.29 -8.77
N ILE A 204 7.84 9.96 -9.86
CA ILE A 204 8.45 11.24 -10.26
C ILE A 204 8.07 12.36 -9.28
N VAL A 205 6.80 12.43 -8.87
CA VAL A 205 6.31 13.53 -8.02
C VAL A 205 5.78 13.07 -6.66
N GLY A 206 5.48 11.79 -6.50
CA GLY A 206 5.11 11.20 -5.21
C GLY A 206 6.28 10.59 -4.42
N HIS A 207 7.48 10.60 -5.00
CA HIS A 207 8.71 10.04 -4.42
C HIS A 207 8.58 8.59 -3.96
N VAL A 208 7.78 7.78 -4.67
CA VAL A 208 7.71 6.35 -4.42
C VAL A 208 8.97 5.66 -4.92
N GLU A 209 9.56 4.81 -4.07
CA GLU A 209 10.85 4.15 -4.32
C GLU A 209 10.69 2.82 -5.09
N ASP A 210 11.77 2.30 -5.68
CA ASP A 210 11.75 1.06 -6.50
C ASP A 210 11.35 -0.19 -5.73
N TYR A 211 11.63 -0.20 -4.44
CA TYR A 211 11.24 -1.28 -3.55
C TYR A 211 9.85 -1.08 -2.93
N GLU A 212 9.10 -0.03 -3.29
CA GLU A 212 7.79 0.25 -2.71
C GLU A 212 6.62 -0.21 -3.58
N MET A 213 5.64 -0.79 -2.91
CA MET A 213 4.30 -1.11 -3.37
C MET A 213 3.28 -0.35 -2.52
N LEU A 214 2.03 -0.32 -2.99
CA LEU A 214 0.93 0.35 -2.32
C LEU A 214 -0.16 -0.67 -1.96
N PHE A 215 -0.56 -0.68 -0.69
CA PHE A 215 -1.78 -1.33 -0.21
C PHE A 215 -2.81 -0.26 0.15
N VAL A 216 -4.03 -0.42 -0.34
CA VAL A 216 -5.14 0.50 -0.10
C VAL A 216 -6.33 -0.29 0.45
N THR A 217 -6.95 0.19 1.51
CA THR A 217 -8.08 -0.48 2.17
C THR A 217 -9.17 0.51 2.57
N PRO A 218 -10.45 0.10 2.61
CA PRO A 218 -11.47 0.89 3.29
C PRO A 218 -11.04 1.12 4.75
N ALA A 219 -11.20 2.35 5.25
CA ALA A 219 -10.83 2.69 6.61
C ALA A 219 -11.63 1.90 7.66
N THR A 220 -12.85 1.50 7.30
CA THR A 220 -13.73 0.65 8.10
C THR A 220 -13.15 -0.74 8.37
N MET A 221 -12.34 -1.28 7.45
CA MET A 221 -11.71 -2.61 7.58
C MET A 221 -10.36 -2.57 8.32
N LEU A 222 -9.81 -1.38 8.57
CA LEU A 222 -8.45 -1.26 9.10
C LEU A 222 -8.32 -1.84 10.51
N GLY A 223 -9.34 -1.71 11.35
CA GLY A 223 -9.35 -2.29 12.70
C GLY A 223 -9.14 -3.79 12.67
N ASP A 224 -9.96 -4.51 11.90
CA ASP A 224 -9.89 -5.96 11.78
C ASP A 224 -8.57 -6.43 11.16
N ILE A 225 -8.04 -5.67 10.19
CA ILE A 225 -6.71 -5.96 9.60
C ILE A 225 -5.62 -5.85 10.67
N ILE A 226 -5.65 -4.82 11.52
CA ILE A 226 -4.65 -4.63 12.57
C ILE A 226 -4.77 -5.72 13.64
N ASP A 227 -5.98 -6.11 14.00
CA ASP A 227 -6.18 -7.19 14.97
C ASP A 227 -5.69 -8.53 14.39
N ALA A 228 -5.97 -8.81 13.13
CA ALA A 228 -5.41 -9.98 12.42
C ALA A 228 -3.87 -9.95 12.34
N LEU A 229 -3.27 -8.78 12.09
CA LEU A 229 -1.80 -8.62 12.13
C LEU A 229 -1.23 -9.01 13.50
N LYS A 230 -1.89 -8.58 14.58
CA LYS A 230 -1.49 -8.90 15.97
C LYS A 230 -1.67 -10.39 16.26
N GLU A 231 -2.79 -11.01 15.90
CA GLU A 231 -3.02 -12.44 16.09
C GLU A 231 -1.99 -13.29 15.34
N GLN A 232 -1.73 -12.96 14.08
CA GLN A 232 -0.71 -13.66 13.30
C GLN A 232 0.70 -13.50 13.88
N ASN A 233 1.03 -12.34 14.46
CA ASN A 233 2.33 -12.15 15.09
C ASN A 233 2.55 -13.08 16.29
N LYS A 234 1.49 -13.45 17.03
CA LYS A 234 1.59 -14.41 18.15
C LYS A 234 2.01 -15.81 17.70
N THR A 235 1.79 -16.16 16.43
CA THR A 235 2.19 -17.46 15.87
C THR A 235 3.71 -17.63 15.75
N ASN A 236 4.47 -16.53 15.79
CA ASN A 236 5.91 -16.48 15.47
C ASN A 236 6.29 -17.03 14.08
N PHE A 237 5.30 -17.36 13.24
CA PHE A 237 5.50 -17.92 11.91
C PHE A 237 5.13 -16.91 10.82
N ILE A 238 3.92 -16.35 10.91
CA ILE A 238 3.45 -15.29 10.00
C ILE A 238 3.83 -13.94 10.60
N VAL A 239 5.12 -13.61 10.62
CA VAL A 239 5.69 -12.37 11.17
C VAL A 239 6.40 -11.55 10.09
N TYR A 240 6.63 -10.26 10.35
CA TYR A 240 7.46 -9.42 9.50
C TYR A 240 8.67 -8.83 10.28
N PRO A 241 9.89 -8.94 9.74
CA PRO A 241 10.26 -9.74 8.56
C PRO A 241 10.08 -11.25 8.83
N PRO A 242 9.83 -12.07 7.80
CA PRO A 242 9.76 -13.53 7.97
C PRO A 242 11.12 -14.06 8.47
N MET A 243 11.09 -15.03 9.37
CA MET A 243 12.31 -15.67 9.86
C MET A 243 12.85 -16.62 8.79
N PRO A 244 14.10 -16.44 8.31
CA PRO A 244 14.70 -17.40 7.38
C PRO A 244 14.81 -18.77 8.05
N SER A 245 14.25 -19.80 7.42
CA SER A 245 14.50 -21.18 7.85
C SER A 245 15.87 -21.61 7.33
N VAL A 246 16.85 -21.66 8.24
CA VAL A 246 18.22 -22.09 7.95
C VAL A 246 18.52 -23.50 8.47
N PHE A 247 17.52 -24.16 9.05
CA PHE A 247 17.66 -25.47 9.71
C PHE A 247 17.48 -26.66 8.74
N TYR A 248 17.60 -26.43 7.43
CA TYR A 248 17.65 -27.52 6.46
C TYR A 248 19.04 -28.17 6.46
N ARG A 249 19.09 -29.49 6.27
CA ARG A 249 20.37 -30.19 6.08
C ARG A 249 20.88 -29.86 4.68
N VAL A 250 22.04 -29.23 4.59
CA VAL A 250 22.74 -29.06 3.31
C VAL A 250 23.16 -30.43 2.81
N ASP A 251 22.74 -30.78 1.60
CA ASP A 251 23.21 -32.00 0.93
C ASP A 251 24.55 -31.70 0.22
N PHE A 252 25.64 -31.88 0.97
CA PHE A 252 26.99 -31.78 0.42
C PHE A 252 27.30 -32.86 -0.62
N GLY A 253 26.51 -33.93 -0.72
CA GLY A 253 26.64 -34.98 -1.73
C GLY A 253 26.44 -34.49 -3.16
N SER A 254 25.74 -33.36 -3.32
CA SER A 254 25.46 -32.73 -4.61
C SER A 254 26.64 -31.94 -5.19
N ILE A 255 27.73 -31.72 -4.43
CA ILE A 255 28.88 -30.94 -4.90
C ILE A 255 29.70 -31.78 -5.88
N PRO A 256 29.93 -31.32 -7.13
CA PRO A 256 30.76 -32.05 -8.09
C PRO A 256 32.15 -32.36 -7.54
N VAL A 257 32.69 -33.53 -7.90
CA VAL A 257 34.03 -34.02 -7.54
C VAL A 257 34.22 -34.39 -6.06
N ILE A 258 33.84 -33.53 -5.12
CA ILE A 258 34.14 -33.71 -3.69
C ILE A 258 32.94 -34.17 -2.84
N GLY A 259 31.72 -34.08 -3.37
CA GLY A 259 30.50 -34.28 -2.58
C GLY A 259 30.35 -35.68 -1.97
N SER A 260 30.78 -36.72 -2.68
CA SER A 260 30.78 -38.10 -2.16
C SER A 260 31.68 -38.25 -0.94
N PHE A 261 32.87 -37.62 -0.96
CA PHE A 261 33.80 -37.63 0.16
C PHE A 261 33.25 -36.90 1.38
N TYR A 262 32.60 -35.75 1.19
CA TYR A 262 31.94 -35.03 2.29
C TYR A 262 30.75 -35.80 2.87
N ALA A 263 29.95 -36.45 2.02
CA ALA A 263 28.83 -37.26 2.48
C ALA A 263 29.28 -38.52 3.24
N GLU A 264 30.41 -39.11 2.87
CA GLU A 264 31.03 -40.23 3.58
C GLU A 264 31.61 -39.79 4.93
N PHE A 265 32.42 -38.73 4.95
CA PHE A 265 32.98 -38.17 6.17
C PHE A 265 31.91 -37.78 7.19
N LEU A 266 30.82 -37.14 6.76
CA LEU A 266 29.71 -36.79 7.65
C LEU A 266 29.01 -38.05 8.22
N ARG A 267 28.93 -39.15 7.46
CA ARG A 267 28.40 -40.43 7.97
C ARG A 267 29.31 -41.02 9.03
N GLU A 268 30.62 -41.01 8.81
CA GLU A 268 31.60 -41.48 9.80
C GLU A 268 31.53 -40.68 11.10
N VAL A 269 31.40 -39.35 11.01
CA VAL A 269 31.21 -38.46 12.17
C VAL A 269 29.92 -38.80 12.92
N ASP A 270 28.80 -38.96 12.20
CA ASP A 270 27.50 -39.31 12.78
C ASP A 270 27.56 -40.67 13.53
N GLU A 271 28.27 -41.66 12.99
CA GLU A 271 28.48 -42.96 13.62
C GLU A 271 29.35 -42.89 14.88
N LYS A 272 30.42 -42.08 14.85
CA LYS A 272 31.30 -41.87 16.00
C LYS A 272 30.54 -41.22 17.16
N VAL A 273 29.77 -40.16 16.90
CA VAL A 273 28.96 -39.46 17.92
C VAL A 273 27.93 -40.40 18.53
N LYS A 274 27.30 -41.29 17.75
CA LYS A 274 26.36 -42.29 18.26
C LYS A 274 27.02 -43.27 19.23
N LYS A 275 28.22 -43.75 18.92
CA LYS A 275 28.98 -44.66 19.79
C LYS A 275 29.35 -43.99 21.12
N GLU A 276 29.78 -42.73 21.09
CA GLU A 276 30.13 -41.97 22.30
C GLU A 276 28.90 -41.67 23.19
N ARG A 277 27.74 -41.33 22.60
CA ARG A 277 26.49 -41.12 23.36
C ARG A 277 25.89 -42.41 23.91
N GLY A 278 26.06 -43.53 23.21
CA GLY A 278 25.61 -44.85 23.68
C GLY A 278 26.37 -45.38 24.89
N GLY A 279 27.58 -44.89 25.15
CA GLY A 279 28.39 -45.25 26.32
C GLY A 279 28.09 -44.45 27.59
N ALA A 280 27.35 -43.34 27.51
CA ALA A 280 27.13 -42.42 28.63
C ALA A 280 25.87 -42.72 29.49
N ASN A 281 25.02 -43.66 29.08
CA ASN A 281 23.84 -44.10 29.86
C ASN A 281 24.09 -45.42 30.62
N GLY A 282 25.35 -45.80 30.80
CA GLY A 282 25.78 -47.09 31.35
C GLY A 282 26.73 -46.98 32.54
N GLU A 283 26.62 -45.93 33.35
CA GLU A 283 27.22 -45.82 34.69
C GLU A 283 26.21 -45.24 35.70
#